data_AF-A0A925DAJ9-F1
#
_entry.id   AF-A0A925DAJ9-F1
#
_cell.length_a   1.000
_cell.length_b   1.000
_cell.length_c   1.000
_cell.angle_alpha   90.00
_cell.angle_beta   90.00
_cell.angle_gamma   90.00
#
_symmetry.space_group_name_H-M   'P 1'
#
loop_
_entity.id
_entity.type
_entity.pdbx_description
1 polymer ?
#
loop_
_entity_poly.entity_id
_entity_poly.type
_entity_poly.pdbx_seq_one_letter_code
_entity_poly.pdbx_strand_id
1 'polypeptide(L)' 'YGAWREKNMYGKKRMGIARSTFLIDGEGKIVKVWKAVKVDGHDEHVIAALKELAKG' A
#
# COMPACT_ATOMS: atom_id res chain seq x y z
N TYR A 1 8.33 -0.80 -6.03
CA TYR A 1 7.13 -0.83 -5.17
C TYR A 1 6.98 -2.03 -4.22
N GLY A 2 7.71 -3.15 -4.30
CA GLY A 2 7.70 -4.17 -3.21
C GLY A 2 6.38 -4.94 -2.98
N ALA A 3 5.40 -4.79 -3.87
CA ALA A 3 4.14 -5.54 -3.83
C ALA A 3 4.31 -7.02 -4.20
N TRP A 4 5.37 -7.37 -4.94
CA TRP A 4 5.75 -8.75 -5.21
C TRP A 4 6.69 -9.25 -4.11
N ARG A 5 6.25 -10.25 -3.33
CA ARG A 5 7.05 -10.77 -2.20
C ARG A 5 6.84 -12.27 -2.00
N GLU A 6 7.78 -12.89 -1.31
CA GLU A 6 7.67 -14.28 -0.89
C GLU A 6 6.55 -14.41 0.16
N LYS A 7 5.68 -15.38 -0.05
CA LYS A 7 4.65 -15.83 0.91
C LYS A 7 4.98 -17.26 1.30
N ASN A 8 5.02 -17.52 2.60
CA ASN A 8 5.04 -18.88 3.12
C ASN A 8 3.61 -19.28 3.46
N MET A 9 3.01 -20.19 2.68
CA MET A 9 1.72 -20.78 3.01
C MET A 9 1.91 -22.27 3.25
N TYR A 10 1.63 -22.71 4.48
CA TYR A 10 1.70 -24.11 4.87
C TYR A 10 3.06 -24.77 4.54
N GLY A 11 4.15 -24.08 4.87
CA GLY A 11 5.52 -24.56 4.64
C GLY A 11 6.01 -24.45 3.19
N LYS A 12 5.16 -23.99 2.25
CA LYS A 12 5.53 -23.78 0.85
C LYS A 12 5.79 -22.30 0.59
N LYS A 13 7.01 -21.97 0.19
CA LYS A 13 7.40 -20.63 -0.28
C LYS A 13 6.93 -20.42 -1.70
N ARG A 14 6.16 -19.36 -1.94
CA ARG A 14 5.70 -18.94 -3.28
C ARG A 14 5.79 -17.43 -3.39
N MET A 15 6.17 -16.95 -4.56
CA MET A 15 6.06 -15.52 -4.84
C MET A 15 4.59 -15.16 -5.11
N GLY A 16 4.17 -14.00 -4.63
CA GLY A 16 2.82 -13.53 -4.86
C GLY A 16 2.65 -12.04 -4.63
N ILE A 17 1.56 -11.50 -5.16
CA ILE A 17 1.16 -10.12 -4.92
C ILE A 17 0.67 -9.99 -3.48
N ALA A 18 1.22 -9.02 -2.76
CA ALA A 18 0.76 -8.57 -1.48
C ALA A 18 -0.03 -7.27 -1.64
N ARG A 19 -1.28 -7.27 -1.15
CA ARG A 19 -2.14 -6.08 -1.20
C ARG A 19 -1.42 -4.92 -0.52
N SER A 20 -1.18 -3.89 -1.32
CA SER A 20 -0.42 -2.70 -0.95
C SER A 20 -1.03 -1.51 -1.68
N THR A 21 -1.00 -0.35 -1.06
CA THR A 21 -1.43 0.92 -1.64
C THR A 21 -0.27 1.90 -1.57
N PHE A 22 -0.10 2.69 -2.62
CA PHE A 22 0.95 3.70 -2.72
C PHE A 22 0.29 5.02 -3.04
N LEU A 23 0.64 6.07 -2.29
CA LEU A 23 0.26 7.43 -2.62
C LEU A 23 1.45 8.09 -3.31
N ILE A 24 1.21 8.55 -4.53
CA ILE A 24 2.18 9.20 -5.39
C ILE A 24 1.70 10.64 -5.60
N ASP A 25 2.56 11.62 -5.36
CA ASP A 25 2.25 13.04 -5.57
C ASP A 25 2.32 13.45 -7.05
N GLY A 26 2.02 14.72 -7.33
CA GLY A 26 2.04 15.26 -8.70
C GLY A 26 3.42 15.29 -9.35
N GLU A 27 4.49 15.17 -8.56
CA GLU A 27 5.88 15.10 -9.04
C GLU A 27 6.34 13.65 -9.28
N GLY A 28 5.45 12.68 -9.05
CA GLY A 28 5.74 11.26 -9.22
C GLY A 28 6.49 10.64 -8.03
N LYS A 29 6.60 11.34 -6.90
CA LYS A 29 7.27 10.83 -5.70
C LYS A 29 6.28 10.07 -4.81
N ILE A 30 6.76 8.97 -4.24
CA ILE A 30 6.00 8.20 -3.26
C ILE A 30 6.02 8.94 -1.92
N VAL A 31 4.86 9.43 -1.50
CA VAL A 31 4.72 10.16 -0.23
C VAL A 31 4.16 9.28 0.89
N LYS A 32 3.47 8.19 0.56
CA LYS A 32 2.96 7.23 1.55
C LYS A 32 2.83 5.82 1.00
N VAL A 33 3.05 4.83 1.86
CA VAL A 33 2.96 3.41 1.51
C VAL A 33 2.23 2.64 2.58
N TRP A 34 1.21 1.88 2.17
CA TRP A 34 0.56 0.88 3.02
C TRP A 34 0.87 -0.51 2.48
N LYS A 35 1.43 -1.37 3.34
CA LYS A 35 1.75 -2.77 3.03
C LYS A 35 0.85 -3.69 3.85
N ALA A 36 0.57 -4.89 3.35
CA ALA A 36 -0.26 -5.88 4.04
C ALA A 36 -1.65 -5.33 4.43
N VAL A 37 -2.27 -4.62 3.49
CA VAL A 37 -3.53 -3.90 3.69
C VAL A 37 -4.70 -4.85 3.98
N LYS A 38 -5.44 -4.56 5.06
CA LYS A 38 -6.80 -5.08 5.29
C LYS A 38 -7.79 -4.21 4.50
N VAL A 39 -8.86 -4.80 3.98
CA VAL A 39 -9.81 -4.04 3.13
C VAL A 39 -10.62 -3.07 3.98
N ASP A 40 -11.17 -3.56 5.08
CA ASP A 40 -12.12 -2.82 5.90
C ASP A 40 -11.49 -1.54 6.46
N GLY A 41 -12.10 -0.39 6.16
CA GLY A 41 -11.68 0.95 6.60
C GLY A 41 -10.43 1.51 5.91
N HIS A 42 -9.86 0.81 4.93
CA HIS A 42 -8.63 1.27 4.28
C HIS A 42 -8.84 2.48 3.37
N ASP A 43 -10.01 2.60 2.77
CA ASP A 43 -10.44 3.77 2.00
C ASP A 43 -10.41 5.05 2.84
N GLU A 44 -10.88 5.01 4.09
CA GLU A 44 -10.82 6.15 5.00
C GLU A 44 -9.38 6.61 5.27
N HIS A 45 -8.47 5.66 5.47
CA HIS A 45 -7.04 5.95 5.66
C HIS A 45 -6.40 6.59 4.42
N VAL A 46 -6.79 6.14 3.22
CA VAL A 46 -6.31 6.70 1.95
C VAL A 46 -6.87 8.10 1.75
N ILE A 47 -8.18 8.32 1.98
CA ILE A 47 -8.82 9.63 1.87
C ILE A 47 -8.21 10.62 2.86
N ALA A 48 -7.96 10.22 4.10
CA ALA A 48 -7.30 11.07 5.09
C ALA A 48 -5.90 11.50 4.63
N ALA A 49 -5.09 10.56 4.12
CA ALA A 49 -3.76 10.85 3.60
C ALA A 49 -3.79 11.77 2.37
N LEU A 50 -4.77 11.62 1.47
CA LEU A 50 -4.98 12.51 0.34
C LEU A 50 -5.29 13.94 0.80
N LYS A 51 -6.15 14.08 1.82
CA LYS A 51 -6.47 15.39 2.40
C LYS A 51 -5.27 16.02 3.11
N GLU A 52 -4.43 15.24 3.77
CA GLU A 52 -3.17 15.73 4.36
C GLU A 52 -2.22 16.23 3.26
N LEU A 53 -2.08 15.47 2.17
CA LEU A 53 -1.23 15.84 1.04
C LEU A 53 -1.70 17.13 0.36
N ALA A 54 -3.02 17.30 0.15
CA ALA A 54 -3.59 18.47 -0.51
C ALA A 54 -3.54 19.77 0.34
N LYS A 55 -3.18 19.67 1.62
CA LYS A 55 -3.01 20.83 2.51
C LYS A 55 -1.58 21.40 2.48
N GLY A 56 -0.63 20.67 1.91
CA GLY A 56 0.74 21.12 1.65
C GLY A 56 0.92 21.58 0.22
#